data_AF-A0A3M1Z7A3-F1
#
_entry.id   AF-A0A3M1Z7A3-F1
#
_cell.length_a   1.000
_cell.length_b   1.000
_cell.length_c   1.000
_cell.angle_alpha   90.00
_cell.angle_beta   90.00
_cell.angle_gamma   90.00
#
_symmetry.space_group_name_H-M   'P 1'
#
loop_
_entity.id
_entity.type
_entity.pdbx_description
1 polymer ?
#
loop_
_entity_poly.entity_id
_entity_poly.type
_entity_poly.pdbx_seq_one_letter_code
_entity_poly.pdbx_strand_id
1 'polypeptide(L)'
;MVVTTKPQKRRQGKLLLERLHKAGIPASNCVRSQKSGEYTVDFDMANSEDFNAPGTDPAAVWAQRILEAFPEFEVTGCYDAVAHWRPHKPVLSATVFLREREAEAILEATP
;
A
#
# COMPACT_ATOMS: atom_id res chain seq x y z
N MET A 1 -34.20 17.71 10.88
CA MET A 1 -32.72 17.80 10.96
C MET A 1 -32.14 16.72 10.06
N VAL A 2 -31.60 17.08 8.89
CA VAL A 2 -30.95 16.12 7.99
C VAL A 2 -29.51 15.96 8.46
N VAL A 3 -29.20 14.82 9.07
CA VAL A 3 -27.82 14.47 9.44
C VAL A 3 -27.06 14.17 8.15
N THR A 4 -26.34 15.15 7.65
CA THR A 4 -25.40 14.99 6.52
C THR A 4 -24.15 14.31 7.06
N THR A 5 -24.10 12.98 6.98
CA THR A 5 -22.88 12.21 7.27
C THR A 5 -21.84 12.48 6.17
N LYS A 6 -20.74 13.14 6.56
CA LYS A 6 -19.66 13.65 5.71
C LYS A 6 -19.07 12.62 4.71
N PRO A 7 -18.88 12.96 3.43
CA PRO A 7 -18.15 12.14 2.45
C PRO A 7 -16.62 12.31 2.54
N GLN A 8 -16.06 12.50 3.74
CA GLN A 8 -14.61 12.73 3.92
C GLN A 8 -13.76 11.45 3.81
N LYS A 9 -14.38 10.27 3.94
CA LYS A 9 -13.70 8.98 4.22
C LYS A 9 -13.14 8.24 3.01
N ARG A 10 -13.78 8.35 1.83
CA ARG A 10 -13.22 7.82 0.56
C ARG A 10 -11.95 8.55 0.11
N ARG A 11 -11.68 9.74 0.67
CA ARG A 11 -10.54 10.57 0.27
C ARG A 11 -9.22 10.11 0.85
N GLN A 12 -9.17 9.40 1.98
CA GLN A 12 -7.87 9.07 2.62
C GLN A 12 -7.09 8.00 1.86
N GLY A 13 -7.73 6.88 1.49
CA GLY A 13 -7.09 5.89 0.61
C GLY A 13 -6.73 6.48 -0.75
N LYS A 14 -7.62 7.30 -1.32
CA LYS A 14 -7.36 8.03 -2.57
C LYS A 14 -6.19 9.02 -2.45
N LEU A 15 -6.06 9.72 -1.32
CA LEU A 15 -4.98 10.68 -1.08
C LEU A 15 -3.65 9.95 -0.95
N LEU A 16 -3.59 8.84 -0.21
CA LEU A 16 -2.38 8.03 -0.13
C LEU A 16 -2.02 7.46 -1.52
N LEU A 17 -3.00 6.98 -2.29
CA LEU A 17 -2.80 6.53 -3.66
C LEU A 17 -2.19 7.63 -4.55
N GLU A 18 -2.74 8.85 -4.50
CA GLU A 18 -2.21 9.99 -5.24
C GLU A 18 -0.78 10.37 -4.78
N ARG A 19 -0.49 10.26 -3.48
CA ARG A 19 0.87 10.48 -2.95
C ARG A 19 1.84 9.41 -3.44
N LEU A 20 1.44 8.13 -3.42
CA LEU A 20 2.23 7.01 -3.93
C LEU A 20 2.57 7.22 -5.41
N HIS A 21 1.58 7.58 -6.23
CA HIS A 21 1.79 7.88 -7.66
C HIS A 21 2.75 9.05 -7.88
N LYS A 22 2.64 10.13 -7.09
CA LYS A 22 3.57 11.27 -7.16
C LYS A 22 5.00 10.89 -6.76
N ALA A 23 5.16 9.90 -5.89
CA ALA A 23 6.47 9.35 -5.51
C ALA A 23 6.99 8.30 -6.51
N GLY A 24 6.29 8.06 -7.62
CA GLY A 24 6.68 7.06 -8.62
C GLY A 24 6.37 5.62 -8.25
N ILE A 25 5.51 5.39 -7.23
CA ILE A 25 5.06 4.07 -6.79
C ILE A 25 3.70 3.77 -7.45
N PRO A 26 3.64 2.89 -8.46
CA PRO A 26 2.45 2.67 -9.28
C PRO A 26 1.46 1.69 -8.62
N ALA A 27 0.95 2.02 -7.43
CA ALA A 27 -0.08 1.22 -6.78
C ALA A 27 -1.38 1.23 -7.59
N SER A 28 -2.04 0.09 -7.73
CA SER A 28 -3.32 -0.03 -8.44
C SER A 28 -4.48 0.51 -7.59
N ASN A 29 -4.42 0.25 -6.28
CA ASN A 29 -5.45 0.66 -5.34
C ASN A 29 -4.89 0.92 -3.94
N CYS A 30 -5.59 1.75 -3.17
CA CYS A 30 -5.30 1.93 -1.75
C CYS A 30 -6.60 2.17 -0.97
N VAL A 31 -6.81 1.35 0.06
CA VAL A 31 -8.00 1.41 0.92
C VAL A 31 -7.56 1.51 2.38
N ARG A 32 -8.28 2.31 3.18
CA ARG A 32 -8.04 2.39 4.62
C ARG A 32 -9.17 1.70 5.38
N SER A 33 -8.83 0.72 6.21
CA SER A 33 -9.75 0.08 7.15
C SER A 33 -10.25 1.09 8.19
N GLN A 34 -11.58 1.15 8.37
CA GLN A 34 -12.19 2.05 9.36
C GLN A 34 -12.00 1.57 10.80
N LYS A 35 -11.84 0.25 10.98
CA LYS A 35 -11.78 -0.37 12.31
C LYS A 35 -10.36 -0.37 12.87
N SER A 36 -9.37 -0.70 12.04
CA SER A 36 -7.97 -0.79 12.45
C SER A 36 -7.15 0.46 12.08
N GLY A 37 -7.64 1.30 11.18
CA GLY A 37 -6.88 2.44 10.66
C GLY A 37 -5.74 2.06 9.69
N GLU A 38 -5.59 0.77 9.41
CA GLU A 38 -4.60 0.21 8.50
C GLU A 38 -4.95 0.54 7.04
N TYR A 39 -3.94 0.85 6.24
CA TYR A 39 -4.01 0.98 4.81
C TYR A 39 -3.63 -0.33 4.14
N THR A 40 -4.40 -0.74 3.15
CA THR A 40 -4.10 -1.84 2.24
C THR A 40 -3.76 -1.23 0.89
N VAL A 41 -2.55 -1.47 0.41
CA VAL A 41 -2.04 -0.98 -0.88
C VAL A 41 -1.86 -2.17 -1.79
N ASP A 42 -2.57 -2.16 -2.92
CA ASP A 42 -2.56 -3.26 -3.89
C ASP A 42 -1.77 -2.84 -5.13
N PHE A 43 -0.95 -3.76 -5.62
CA PHE A 43 -0.15 -3.66 -6.83
C PHE A 43 -0.56 -4.80 -7.75
N ASP A 44 -1.34 -4.49 -8.77
CA ASP A 44 -1.85 -5.47 -9.72
C ASP A 44 -1.18 -5.30 -11.09
N MET A 45 -1.01 -6.41 -11.80
CA MET A 45 -0.61 -6.38 -13.20
C MET A 45 -1.79 -5.90 -14.07
N ALA A 46 -1.50 -5.06 -15.07
CA ALA A 46 -2.51 -4.61 -16.02
C ALA A 46 -3.04 -5.71 -16.97
N ASN A 47 -2.37 -6.87 -17.09
CA ASN A 47 -2.74 -7.94 -18.03
C ASN A 47 -2.46 -9.34 -17.46
N SER A 48 -3.21 -9.77 -16.45
CA SER A 48 -3.09 -11.11 -15.83
C SER A 48 -3.26 -12.28 -16.81
N GLU A 49 -3.85 -12.04 -17.98
CA GLU A 49 -4.07 -13.04 -19.05
C GLU A 49 -2.88 -13.21 -20.01
N ASP A 50 -1.96 -12.23 -20.08
CA ASP A 50 -0.77 -12.34 -20.95
C ASP A 50 0.32 -13.15 -20.26
N PHE A 51 0.55 -14.37 -20.75
CA PHE A 51 1.52 -15.34 -20.23
C PHE A 51 2.96 -14.81 -20.15
N ASN A 52 3.34 -13.92 -21.07
CA ASN A 52 4.72 -13.43 -21.20
C ASN A 52 4.90 -12.03 -20.59
N ALA A 53 3.83 -11.39 -20.12
CA ALA A 53 3.93 -10.10 -19.46
C ALA A 53 4.75 -10.22 -18.16
N PRO A 54 5.66 -9.26 -17.89
CA PRO A 54 6.36 -9.19 -16.63
C PRO A 54 5.37 -8.98 -15.48
N GLY A 55 5.56 -9.73 -14.38
CA GLY A 55 4.81 -9.57 -13.13
C GLY A 55 5.03 -8.22 -12.46
N THR A 56 4.39 -8.03 -11.30
CA THR A 56 4.76 -6.93 -10.40
C THR A 56 5.98 -7.31 -9.55
N ASP A 57 6.67 -6.32 -8.99
CA ASP A 57 7.66 -6.58 -7.95
C ASP A 57 6.98 -7.21 -6.71
N PRO A 58 7.68 -8.06 -5.93
CA PRO A 58 7.14 -8.60 -4.68
C PRO A 58 6.75 -7.51 -3.67
N ALA A 59 5.78 -7.80 -2.82
CA ALA A 59 5.28 -6.90 -1.77
C ALA A 59 6.39 -6.40 -0.86
N ALA A 60 7.42 -7.22 -0.57
CA ALA A 60 8.57 -6.80 0.22
C ALA A 60 9.37 -5.65 -0.45
N VAL A 61 9.52 -5.70 -1.78
CA VAL A 61 10.22 -4.65 -2.54
C VAL A 61 9.38 -3.37 -2.55
N TRP A 62 8.06 -3.49 -2.73
CA TRP A 62 7.16 -2.34 -2.64
C TRP A 62 7.10 -1.73 -1.25
N ALA A 63 7.05 -2.56 -0.21
CA ALA A 63 7.09 -2.13 1.18
C ALA A 63 8.34 -1.31 1.48
N GLN A 64 9.51 -1.76 1.01
CA GLN A 64 10.75 -1.01 1.15
C GLN A 64 10.67 0.36 0.45
N ARG A 65 10.22 0.41 -0.82
CA ARG A 65 10.06 1.67 -1.57
C ARG A 65 9.07 2.63 -0.89
N ILE A 66 7.99 2.11 -0.32
CA ILE A 66 7.01 2.90 0.43
C ILE A 66 7.66 3.48 1.69
N LEU A 67 8.40 2.69 2.46
CA LEU A 67 9.05 3.15 3.69
C LEU A 67 10.15 4.19 3.42
N GLU A 68 10.89 4.04 2.32
CA GLU A 68 11.88 5.02 1.87
C GLU A 68 11.23 6.36 1.49
N ALA A 69 10.06 6.33 0.85
CA ALA A 69 9.33 7.53 0.44
C ALA A 69 8.47 8.15 1.55
N PHE A 70 8.01 7.34 2.50
CA PHE A 70 7.07 7.71 3.54
C PHE A 70 7.45 7.10 4.90
N PRO A 71 8.45 7.66 5.59
CA PRO A 71 8.94 7.14 6.87
C PRO A 71 7.92 7.27 8.01
N GLU A 72 6.84 8.05 7.81
CA GLU A 72 5.73 8.14 8.76
C GLU A 72 4.87 6.87 8.84
N PHE A 73 5.06 5.91 7.94
CA PHE A 73 4.36 4.63 7.98
C PHE A 73 5.22 3.51 8.58
N GLU A 74 4.52 2.49 9.08
CA GLU A 74 5.06 1.18 9.39
C GLU A 74 4.38 0.13 8.51
N VAL A 75 5.13 -0.89 8.10
CA VAL A 75 4.59 -2.02 7.35
C VAL A 75 4.13 -3.07 8.36
N THR A 76 2.84 -3.34 8.39
CA THR A 76 2.23 -4.34 9.28
C THR A 76 2.17 -5.72 8.64
N GLY A 77 2.25 -5.80 7.31
CA GLY A 77 2.25 -7.07 6.58
C GLY A 77 2.53 -6.91 5.10
N CYS A 78 2.96 -8.01 4.47
CA CYS A 78 3.18 -8.13 3.04
C CYS A 78 2.57 -9.45 2.57
N TYR A 79 1.92 -9.42 1.40
CA TYR A 79 1.34 -10.61 0.79
C TYR A 79 1.59 -10.62 -0.72
N ASP A 80 2.04 -11.75 -1.24
CA ASP A 80 2.30 -11.98 -2.66
C ASP A 80 1.34 -13.04 -3.20
N ALA A 81 0.61 -12.70 -4.27
CA ALA A 81 -0.14 -13.67 -5.06
C ALA A 81 0.75 -14.24 -6.17
N VAL A 82 1.17 -15.49 -6.02
CA VAL A 82 2.18 -16.11 -6.89
C VAL A 82 1.57 -17.13 -7.85
N ALA A 83 1.84 -17.00 -9.15
CA ALA A 83 1.50 -17.99 -10.18
C ALA A 83 2.71 -18.87 -10.50
N HIS A 84 2.78 -20.04 -9.85
CA HIS A 84 3.89 -20.99 -10.01
C HIS A 84 4.07 -21.55 -11.43
N TRP A 85 3.04 -21.47 -12.27
CA TRP A 85 3.06 -21.97 -13.64
C TRP A 85 3.75 -21.02 -14.64
N ARG A 86 4.15 -19.80 -14.25
CA ARG A 86 4.86 -18.85 -15.14
C ARG A 86 6.40 -18.99 -15.03
N PRO A 87 7.14 -19.14 -16.15
CA PRO A 87 8.56 -19.47 -16.14
C PRO A 87 9.50 -18.32 -15.72
N HIS A 88 9.12 -17.03 -15.91
CA HIS A 88 9.99 -15.86 -15.64
C HIS A 88 9.65 -15.06 -14.38
N LYS A 89 8.87 -15.67 -13.47
CA LYS A 89 8.62 -15.25 -12.08
C LYS A 89 7.67 -14.05 -11.85
N PRO A 90 6.92 -14.03 -10.73
CA PRO A 90 5.66 -14.78 -10.68
C PRO A 90 4.55 -14.08 -9.88
N VAL A 91 4.73 -12.81 -9.50
CA VAL A 91 3.78 -12.12 -8.62
C VAL A 91 2.72 -11.49 -9.52
N LEU A 92 1.52 -12.04 -9.49
CA LEU A 92 0.35 -11.53 -10.21
C LEU A 92 -0.14 -10.25 -9.55
N SER A 93 -0.15 -10.26 -8.22
CA SER A 93 -0.44 -9.09 -7.40
C SER A 93 0.35 -9.13 -6.09
N ALA A 94 0.68 -7.96 -5.60
CA ALA A 94 1.34 -7.75 -4.32
C ALA A 94 0.47 -6.82 -3.48
N THR A 95 0.30 -7.16 -2.20
CA THR A 95 -0.44 -6.33 -1.24
C THR A 95 0.47 -5.97 -0.08
N VAL A 96 0.51 -4.69 0.25
CA VAL A 96 1.25 -4.16 1.39
C VAL A 96 0.25 -3.56 2.39
N PHE A 97 0.37 -3.96 3.64
CA PHE A 97 -0.41 -3.43 4.75
C PHE A 97 0.43 -2.41 5.52
N LEU A 98 -0.11 -1.23 5.72
CA LEU A 98 0.58 -0.10 6.34
C LEU A 98 -0.24 0.49 7.48
N ARG A 99 0.44 1.03 8.48
CA ARG A 99 -0.19 1.88 9.50
C ARG A 99 0.64 3.16 9.68
N GLU A 100 0.01 4.26 10.05
CA GLU A 100 0.74 5.47 10.44
C GLU A 100 1.42 5.20 11.78
N ARG A 101 2.71 5.52 11.90
CA ARG A 101 3.43 5.43 13.17
C ARG A 101 2.79 6.41 14.14
N GLU A 102 2.40 5.91 15.31
CA GLU A 102 2.02 6.79 16.41
C GLU A 102 3.26 7.58 16.83
N ALA A 103 3.15 8.91 16.87
CA ALA A 103 4.24 9.80 17.26
C ALA A 103 4.46 9.72 18.78
N GLU A 104 4.94 8.58 19.25
CA GLU A 104 5.14 8.30 20.68
C GLU A 104 6.60 7.87 20.89
N ALA A 105 7.55 8.83 20.82
CA ALA A 105 8.89 8.77 21.44
C ALA A 105 9.86 9.89 20.97
N ILE A 106 9.49 11.18 21.08
CA ILE A 106 10.48 12.28 20.96
C ILE A 106 10.57 13.12 22.26
N LEU A 107 9.85 12.77 23.33
CA LEU A 107 9.85 13.56 24.58
C LEU A 107 10.71 13.02 25.73
N GLU A 108 11.43 11.90 25.58
CA GLU A 108 12.26 11.33 26.68
C GLU A 108 13.77 11.29 26.40
N ALA A 109 14.29 12.18 25.57
CA ALA A 109 15.73 12.36 25.42
C ALA A 109 16.13 13.84 25.42
N THR A 110 15.83 14.53 26.53
CA THR A 110 16.54 15.76 26.89
C THR A 110 17.30 15.48 28.18
N PRO A 111 18.64 15.30 28.15
CA PRO A 111 19.45 15.34 29.37
C PRO A 111 19.50 16.74 29.99
#